data_AF-A0A4V3Z5A6-F1
#
_entry.id   AF-A0A4V3Z5A6-F1
#
_cell.length_a   1.000
_cell.length_b   1.000
_cell.length_c   1.000
_cell.angle_alpha   90.00
_cell.angle_beta   90.00
_cell.angle_gamma   90.00
#
_symmetry.space_group_name_H-M   'P 1'
#
loop_
_entity.id
_entity.type
_entity.pdbx_description
1 polymer ?
#
loop_
_entity_poly.entity_id
_entity_poly.type
_entity_poly.pdbx_seq_one_letter_code
_entity_poly.pdbx_strand_id
1 'polypeptide(L)'
;MIVSKKWVAAGSTATLLAGGLLLGIPPAHAAPGDAACLEASTQFDAALATAGINADFVNQLERATEAVAVADAKVEAAVAPLGLDALIAEAERTYQVAEEAQEAVAAAQDGVDEAVDLANQEDGDGDGDPENDQRVIDARAVLAAAQQQETGAVRAADEAAAAVDAALADPAVIAAEQELEDAALAVQGLLEQVNVDEAVADQLLGLFEAFLAACDASAIGTDPVPPVVVPVPVPVTPEVIPAPGAPVVPPGAPVAPALVPAATPVAPMAPAPVATNRGLNVQTAAAPEESTAPALALIAGLLAVGVAVPVATAARMRRLERAQR
;
A
#
# COMPACT_ATOMS: atom_id res chain seq x y z
N MET A 1 7.97 10.01 -4.76
CA MET A 1 8.51 9.54 -3.47
C MET A 1 7.85 10.14 -2.21
N ILE A 2 7.21 11.32 -2.28
CA ILE A 2 6.54 11.95 -1.11
C ILE A 2 5.41 11.08 -0.51
N VAL A 3 4.79 10.21 -1.32
CA VAL A 3 3.70 9.35 -0.85
C VAL A 3 4.22 8.26 0.10
N SER A 4 5.36 7.60 -0.19
CA SER A 4 5.98 6.54 0.65
C SER A 4 6.31 6.99 2.09
N LYS A 5 6.58 8.27 2.32
CA LYS A 5 6.82 8.80 3.68
C LYS A 5 5.52 9.04 4.47
N LYS A 6 4.40 9.34 3.82
CA LYS A 6 3.09 9.43 4.49
C LYS A 6 2.56 8.06 4.90
N TRP A 7 3.02 7.02 4.22
CA TRP A 7 2.64 5.63 4.44
C TRP A 7 3.15 5.03 5.75
N VAL A 8 4.44 5.24 6.05
CA VAL A 8 5.03 4.84 7.33
C VAL A 8 4.32 5.54 8.50
N ALA A 9 3.82 6.77 8.31
CA ALA A 9 3.08 7.50 9.34
C ALA A 9 1.67 6.92 9.60
N ALA A 10 0.93 6.52 8.56
CA ALA A 10 -0.40 5.92 8.71
C ALA A 10 -0.35 4.50 9.32
N GLY A 11 0.63 3.68 8.90
CA GLY A 11 0.90 2.38 9.52
C GLY A 11 1.32 2.51 11.00
N SER A 12 2.05 3.56 11.36
CA SER A 12 2.43 3.85 12.75
C SER A 12 1.23 4.19 13.63
N THR A 13 0.21 4.88 13.11
CA THR A 13 -1.02 5.15 13.88
C THR A 13 -1.87 3.90 14.12
N ALA A 14 -1.96 2.98 13.14
CA ALA A 14 -2.67 1.72 13.30
C ALA A 14 -1.95 0.76 14.27
N THR A 15 -0.61 0.69 14.22
CA THR A 15 0.19 -0.07 15.19
C THR A 15 0.20 0.57 16.58
N LEU A 16 0.11 1.91 16.70
CA LEU A 16 -0.09 2.59 17.99
C LEU A 16 -1.50 2.36 18.57
N LEU A 17 -2.54 2.25 17.73
CA LEU A 17 -3.89 1.92 18.17
C LEU A 17 -4.01 0.45 18.59
N ALA A 18 -3.49 -0.48 17.79
CA ALA A 18 -3.46 -1.91 18.13
C ALA A 18 -2.54 -2.18 19.33
N GLY A 19 -1.37 -1.53 19.39
CA GLY A 19 -0.42 -1.63 20.51
C GLY A 19 -0.94 -0.97 21.80
N GLY A 20 -1.69 0.14 21.68
CA GLY A 20 -2.35 0.80 22.82
C GLY A 20 -3.47 -0.03 23.44
N LEU A 21 -4.22 -0.77 22.61
CA LEU A 21 -5.26 -1.72 23.06
C LEU A 21 -4.66 -2.99 23.68
N LEU A 22 -3.53 -3.49 23.16
CA LEU A 22 -2.89 -4.72 23.66
C LEU A 22 -1.96 -4.52 24.86
N LEU A 23 -1.40 -3.33 25.07
CA LEU A 23 -0.42 -3.06 26.14
C LEU A 23 -0.95 -2.16 27.27
N GLY A 24 -2.11 -1.52 27.09
CA GLY A 24 -2.65 -0.55 28.05
C GLY A 24 -3.68 -1.09 29.05
N ILE A 25 -4.29 -2.24 28.78
CA ILE A 25 -5.32 -2.82 29.64
C ILE A 25 -4.67 -3.95 30.45
N PRO A 26 -4.67 -3.90 31.80
CA PRO A 26 -4.20 -5.03 32.60
C PRO A 26 -4.95 -6.29 32.14
N PRO A 27 -4.28 -7.45 31.96
CA PRO A 27 -4.94 -8.66 31.49
C PRO A 27 -6.06 -9.00 32.46
N ALA A 28 -7.31 -8.77 32.05
CA ALA A 28 -8.48 -9.18 32.80
C ALA A 28 -8.36 -10.70 33.00
N HIS A 29 -8.03 -11.11 34.22
CA HIS A 29 -7.96 -12.51 34.59
C HIS A 29 -9.39 -12.99 34.83
N ALA A 30 -10.17 -13.09 33.76
CA ALA A 30 -11.33 -13.97 33.77
C ALA A 30 -10.80 -15.38 34.07
N ALA A 31 -11.41 -16.10 35.02
CA ALA A 31 -11.14 -17.52 35.14
C ALA A 31 -11.54 -18.18 33.79
N PRO A 32 -10.61 -18.85 33.07
CA PRO A 32 -10.95 -19.55 31.84
C PRO A 32 -12.09 -20.54 32.14
N GLY A 33 -13.22 -20.39 31.43
CA GLY A 33 -14.38 -21.28 31.58
C GLY A 33 -15.62 -20.69 32.24
N ASP A 34 -15.72 -19.38 32.46
CA ASP A 34 -17.01 -18.77 32.79
C ASP A 34 -18.01 -18.96 31.63
N ALA A 35 -19.18 -19.52 31.94
CA ALA A 35 -20.19 -19.86 30.95
C ALA A 35 -20.73 -18.62 30.20
N ALA A 36 -20.78 -17.45 30.85
CA ALA A 36 -21.23 -16.21 30.20
C ALA A 36 -20.19 -15.68 29.21
N CYS A 37 -18.90 -15.81 29.52
CA CYS A 37 -17.82 -15.44 28.60
C CYS A 37 -17.79 -16.38 27.37
N LEU A 38 -18.02 -17.68 27.57
CA LEU A 38 -18.16 -18.66 26.47
C LEU A 38 -19.41 -18.41 25.62
N GLU A 39 -20.54 -18.05 26.23
CA GLU A 39 -21.74 -17.71 25.48
C GLU A 39 -21.53 -16.43 24.66
N ALA A 40 -20.94 -15.39 25.25
CA ALA A 40 -20.66 -14.15 24.55
C ALA A 40 -19.65 -14.33 23.39
N SER A 41 -18.62 -15.17 23.56
CA SER A 41 -17.68 -15.46 22.47
C SER A 41 -18.37 -16.18 21.31
N THR A 42 -19.22 -17.17 21.59
CA THR A 42 -19.96 -17.87 20.52
C THR A 42 -20.95 -16.97 19.79
N GLN A 43 -21.60 -16.02 20.48
CA GLN A 43 -22.48 -15.03 19.85
C GLN A 43 -21.70 -14.06 18.96
N PHE A 44 -20.52 -13.62 19.40
CA PHE A 44 -19.65 -12.76 18.61
C PHE A 44 -19.11 -13.49 17.37
N ASP A 45 -18.63 -14.72 17.52
CA ASP A 45 -18.16 -15.55 16.39
C ASP A 45 -19.29 -15.83 15.39
N ALA A 46 -20.51 -16.08 15.86
CA ALA A 46 -21.67 -16.24 14.99
C ALA A 46 -22.00 -14.95 14.22
N ALA A 47 -21.92 -13.79 14.88
CA ALA A 47 -22.14 -12.49 14.24
C ALA A 47 -21.07 -12.17 13.18
N LEU A 48 -19.80 -12.44 13.49
CA LEU A 48 -18.69 -12.33 12.53
C LEU A 48 -18.92 -13.25 11.32
N ALA A 49 -19.31 -14.51 11.54
CA ALA A 49 -19.61 -15.45 10.48
C ALA A 49 -20.79 -14.97 9.59
N THR A 50 -21.83 -14.37 10.18
CA THR A 50 -22.93 -13.76 9.40
C THR A 50 -22.51 -12.53 8.60
N ALA A 51 -21.49 -11.79 9.07
CA ALA A 51 -20.87 -10.70 8.32
C ALA A 51 -19.87 -11.19 7.26
N GLY A 52 -19.70 -12.51 7.08
CA GLY A 52 -18.74 -13.10 6.15
C GLY A 52 -17.29 -13.13 6.67
N ILE A 53 -17.06 -12.69 7.91
CA ILE A 53 -15.74 -12.70 8.56
C ILE A 53 -15.59 -14.06 9.27
N ASN A 54 -15.03 -15.03 8.58
CA ASN A 54 -14.73 -16.35 9.12
C ASN A 54 -13.23 -16.67 9.03
N ALA A 55 -12.81 -17.82 9.56
CA ALA A 55 -11.41 -18.23 9.54
C ALA A 55 -10.83 -18.29 8.11
N ASP A 56 -11.61 -18.69 7.11
CA ASP A 56 -11.17 -18.73 5.72
C ASP A 56 -10.95 -17.32 5.15
N PHE A 57 -11.84 -16.37 5.48
CA PHE A 57 -11.67 -14.96 5.12
C PHE A 57 -10.41 -14.38 5.76
N VAL A 58 -10.19 -14.59 7.07
CA VAL A 58 -8.99 -14.12 7.78
C VAL A 58 -7.73 -14.70 7.14
N ASN A 59 -7.71 -16.01 6.87
CA ASN A 59 -6.58 -16.65 6.18
C ASN A 59 -6.34 -16.08 4.77
N GLN A 60 -7.39 -15.74 4.02
CA GLN A 60 -7.26 -15.12 2.70
C GLN A 60 -6.73 -13.69 2.79
N LEU A 61 -7.23 -12.93 3.75
CA LEU A 61 -6.80 -11.56 4.01
C LEU A 61 -5.33 -11.52 4.43
N GLU A 62 -4.91 -12.39 5.36
CA GLU A 62 -3.51 -12.51 5.78
C GLU A 62 -2.59 -12.79 4.59
N ARG A 63 -2.92 -13.79 3.76
CA ARG A 63 -2.14 -14.09 2.54
C ARG A 63 -2.12 -12.93 1.54
N ALA A 64 -3.23 -12.23 1.37
CA ALA A 64 -3.30 -11.08 0.48
C ALA A 64 -2.43 -9.92 1.00
N THR A 65 -2.43 -9.67 2.31
CA THR A 65 -1.54 -8.67 2.93
C THR A 65 -0.07 -9.06 2.87
N GLU A 66 0.26 -10.33 3.03
CA GLU A 66 1.62 -10.84 2.81
C GLU A 66 2.06 -10.63 1.36
N ALA A 67 1.17 -10.89 0.39
CA ALA A 67 1.44 -10.64 -1.03
C ALA A 67 1.73 -9.15 -1.31
N VAL A 68 1.02 -8.21 -0.66
CA VAL A 68 1.31 -6.77 -0.75
C VAL A 68 2.70 -6.46 -0.21
N ALA A 69 3.07 -6.98 0.96
CA ALA A 69 4.40 -6.75 1.54
C ALA A 69 5.53 -7.31 0.64
N VAL A 70 5.32 -8.49 0.04
CA VAL A 70 6.25 -9.09 -0.92
C VAL A 70 6.36 -8.24 -2.18
N ALA A 71 5.24 -7.76 -2.72
CA ALA A 71 5.23 -6.92 -3.92
C ALA A 71 5.90 -5.56 -3.67
N ASP A 72 5.68 -4.96 -2.50
CA ASP A 72 6.35 -3.71 -2.11
C ASP A 72 7.87 -3.89 -2.03
N ALA A 73 8.34 -4.98 -1.40
CA ALA A 73 9.75 -5.32 -1.37
C ALA A 73 10.35 -5.55 -2.78
N LYS A 74 9.55 -6.05 -3.73
CA LYS A 74 9.98 -6.17 -5.14
C LYS A 74 10.11 -4.80 -5.81
N VAL A 75 9.22 -3.85 -5.53
CA VAL A 75 9.33 -2.48 -6.04
C VAL A 75 10.61 -1.83 -5.50
N GLU A 76 10.88 -1.95 -4.21
CA GLU A 76 12.13 -1.44 -3.62
C GLU A 76 13.36 -2.07 -4.25
N ALA A 77 13.36 -3.40 -4.44
CA ALA A 77 14.45 -4.12 -5.07
C ALA A 77 14.65 -3.73 -6.56
N ALA A 78 13.56 -3.44 -7.27
CA ALA A 78 13.62 -2.99 -8.68
C ALA A 78 14.16 -1.56 -8.81
N VAL A 79 13.80 -0.66 -7.88
CA VAL A 79 14.23 0.74 -7.89
C VAL A 79 15.64 0.94 -7.36
N ALA A 80 16.08 0.16 -6.37
CA ALA A 80 17.39 0.28 -5.73
C ALA A 80 18.58 0.36 -6.72
N PRO A 81 18.72 -0.52 -7.73
CA PRO A 81 19.86 -0.47 -8.65
C PRO A 81 19.83 0.73 -9.61
N LEU A 82 18.68 1.38 -9.79
CA LEU A 82 18.53 2.54 -10.69
C LEU A 82 19.07 3.83 -10.08
N GLY A 83 19.33 3.87 -8.77
CA GLY A 83 19.83 5.06 -8.10
C GLY A 83 18.86 6.24 -8.21
N LEU A 84 17.55 5.98 -8.18
CA LEU A 84 16.51 6.97 -8.46
C LEU A 84 16.60 8.22 -7.56
N ASP A 85 16.98 8.07 -6.28
CA ASP A 85 17.21 9.19 -5.37
C ASP A 85 18.31 10.14 -5.88
N ALA A 86 19.41 9.59 -6.41
CA ALA A 86 20.50 10.38 -6.96
C ALA A 86 20.10 11.05 -8.27
N LEU A 87 19.33 10.37 -9.13
CA LEU A 87 18.80 10.94 -10.37
C LEU A 87 17.84 12.11 -10.08
N ILE A 88 16.95 11.96 -9.10
CA ILE A 88 16.02 13.02 -8.69
C ILE A 88 16.79 14.21 -8.11
N ALA A 89 17.76 13.96 -7.22
CA ALA A 89 18.59 15.02 -6.65
C ALA A 89 19.39 15.77 -7.73
N GLU A 90 19.91 15.06 -8.74
CA GLU A 90 20.59 15.68 -9.86
C GLU A 90 19.64 16.49 -10.74
N ALA A 91 18.43 16.00 -11.01
CA ALA A 91 17.41 16.76 -11.74
C ALA A 91 17.02 18.04 -10.99
N GLU A 92 16.77 17.97 -9.68
CA GLU A 92 16.48 19.15 -8.85
C GLU A 92 17.63 20.17 -8.89
N ARG A 93 18.87 19.69 -8.82
CA ARG A 93 20.07 20.54 -8.92
C ARG A 93 20.17 21.23 -10.28
N THR A 94 19.96 20.52 -11.39
CA THR A 94 20.07 21.09 -12.73
C THR A 94 18.93 22.07 -13.02
N TYR A 95 17.73 21.84 -12.48
CA TYR A 95 16.64 22.83 -12.53
C TYR A 95 17.03 24.12 -11.81
N GLN A 96 17.60 24.06 -10.60
CA GLN A 96 18.06 25.26 -9.88
C GLN A 96 19.12 26.03 -10.67
N VAL A 97 20.08 25.34 -11.29
CA VAL A 97 21.10 25.98 -12.15
C VAL A 97 20.47 26.63 -13.39
N ALA A 98 19.42 26.04 -13.96
CA ALA A 98 18.69 26.64 -15.07
C ALA A 98 17.94 27.92 -14.64
N GLU A 99 17.30 27.93 -13.47
CA GLU A 99 16.67 29.13 -12.89
C GLU A 99 17.69 30.23 -12.62
N GLU A 100 18.83 29.92 -11.99
CA GLU A 100 19.92 30.88 -11.77
C GLU A 100 20.46 31.46 -13.09
N ALA A 101 20.54 30.64 -14.15
CA ALA A 101 20.99 31.10 -15.46
C ALA A 101 19.95 32.01 -16.14
N GLN A 102 18.65 31.76 -15.96
CA GLN A 102 17.58 32.65 -16.42
C GLN A 102 17.65 34.01 -15.71
N GLU A 103 17.86 34.02 -14.39
CA GLU A 103 18.07 35.26 -13.62
C GLU A 103 19.30 36.03 -14.11
N ALA A 104 20.39 35.34 -14.43
CA ALA A 104 21.59 35.96 -14.99
C ALA A 104 21.34 36.58 -16.38
N VAL A 105 20.52 35.96 -17.22
CA VAL A 105 20.11 36.53 -18.51
C VAL A 105 19.27 37.79 -18.30
N ALA A 106 18.30 37.77 -17.38
CA ALA A 106 17.51 38.95 -17.06
C ALA A 106 18.38 40.11 -16.55
N ALA A 107 19.30 39.84 -15.62
CA ALA A 107 20.23 40.85 -15.13
C ALA A 107 21.17 41.39 -16.22
N ALA A 108 21.60 40.55 -17.16
CA ALA A 108 22.41 40.99 -18.29
C ALA A 108 21.61 41.83 -19.30
N GLN A 109 20.32 41.54 -19.48
CA GLN A 109 19.41 42.39 -20.27
C GLN A 109 19.26 43.78 -19.64
N ASP A 110 19.01 43.85 -18.34
CA ASP A 110 18.95 45.13 -17.61
C ASP A 110 20.25 45.94 -17.77
N GLY A 111 21.40 45.26 -17.74
CA GLY A 111 22.70 45.90 -17.96
C GLY A 111 22.92 46.42 -19.39
N VAL A 112 22.34 45.76 -20.41
CA VAL A 112 22.33 46.27 -21.79
C VAL A 112 21.46 47.52 -21.87
N ASP A 113 20.27 47.52 -21.26
CA ASP A 113 19.35 48.65 -21.27
C ASP A 113 19.98 49.88 -20.59
N GLU A 114 20.62 49.70 -19.42
CA GLU A 114 21.34 50.77 -18.71
C GLU A 114 22.50 51.32 -19.55
N ALA A 115 23.27 50.46 -20.21
CA ALA A 115 24.37 50.88 -21.07
C ALA A 115 23.88 51.71 -22.27
N VAL A 116 22.75 51.33 -22.88
CA VAL A 116 22.13 52.06 -23.99
C VAL A 116 21.62 53.42 -23.50
N ASP A 117 20.96 53.47 -22.34
CA ASP A 117 20.48 54.72 -21.75
C ASP A 117 21.62 55.71 -21.46
N LEU A 118 22.77 55.21 -20.98
CA LEU A 118 23.96 56.04 -20.74
C LEU A 118 24.60 56.52 -22.04
N ALA A 119 24.75 55.64 -23.04
CA ALA A 119 25.29 56.00 -24.35
C ALA A 119 24.45 57.11 -25.01
N ASN A 120 23.12 57.01 -24.97
CA ASN A 120 22.20 58.02 -25.46
C ASN A 120 22.31 59.37 -24.75
N GLN A 121 22.65 59.37 -23.45
CA GLN A 121 22.79 60.60 -22.66
C GLN A 121 24.11 61.33 -22.94
N GLU A 122 25.17 60.58 -23.21
CA GLU A 122 26.51 61.13 -23.35
C GLU A 122 26.86 61.52 -24.80
N ASP A 123 26.31 60.82 -25.81
CA ASP A 123 26.52 61.06 -27.25
C ASP A 123 27.96 61.50 -27.58
N GLY A 124 28.94 60.71 -27.10
CA GLY A 124 30.33 61.13 -26.98
C GLY A 124 31.05 61.38 -28.31
N ASP A 125 30.57 60.78 -29.40
CA ASP A 125 31.08 60.92 -30.77
C ASP A 125 30.16 61.73 -31.70
N GLY A 126 28.96 62.09 -31.24
CA GLY A 126 28.00 62.92 -31.95
C GLY A 126 27.35 62.25 -33.16
N ASP A 127 27.42 60.92 -33.27
CA ASP A 127 26.77 60.17 -34.32
C ASP A 127 25.30 59.80 -33.98
N GLY A 128 24.92 59.94 -32.69
CA GLY A 128 23.59 59.64 -32.18
C GLY A 128 23.25 58.15 -32.18
N ASP A 129 24.24 57.25 -32.34
CA ASP A 129 24.07 55.81 -32.42
C ASP A 129 24.69 55.11 -31.18
N PRO A 130 23.89 54.75 -30.16
CA PRO A 130 24.40 54.11 -28.95
C PRO A 130 25.04 52.74 -29.22
N GLU A 131 24.81 52.15 -30.40
CA GLU A 131 25.34 50.85 -30.79
C GLU A 131 26.87 50.85 -30.98
N ASN A 132 27.47 52.01 -31.25
CA ASN A 132 28.92 52.16 -31.39
C ASN A 132 29.63 52.37 -30.05
N ASP A 133 28.88 52.61 -28.97
CA ASP A 133 29.45 52.78 -27.63
C ASP A 133 30.02 51.47 -27.08
N GLN A 134 31.28 51.50 -26.64
CA GLN A 134 31.97 50.31 -26.14
C GLN A 134 31.24 49.63 -24.97
N ARG A 135 30.53 50.39 -24.12
CA ARG A 135 29.75 49.82 -23.00
C ARG A 135 28.59 48.98 -23.48
N VAL A 136 27.89 49.42 -24.52
CA VAL A 136 26.78 48.67 -25.14
C VAL A 136 27.31 47.39 -25.78
N ILE A 137 28.45 47.47 -26.48
CA ILE A 137 29.12 46.31 -27.07
C ILE A 137 29.51 45.30 -25.99
N ASP A 138 30.12 45.76 -24.89
CA ASP A 138 30.55 44.91 -23.77
C ASP A 138 29.35 44.28 -23.04
N ALA A 139 28.30 45.05 -22.75
CA ALA A 139 27.09 44.55 -22.10
C ALA A 139 26.39 43.48 -22.95
N ARG A 140 26.33 43.66 -24.27
CA ARG A 140 25.78 42.65 -25.19
C ARG A 140 26.62 41.38 -25.25
N ALA A 141 27.95 41.50 -25.15
CA ALA A 141 28.81 40.33 -25.05
C ALA A 141 28.53 39.53 -23.76
N VAL A 142 28.26 40.22 -22.64
CA VAL A 142 27.83 39.59 -21.38
C VAL A 142 26.47 38.91 -21.53
N LEU A 143 25.48 39.57 -22.13
CA LEU A 143 24.17 38.98 -22.41
C LEU A 143 24.28 37.72 -23.28
N ALA A 144 25.07 37.77 -24.35
CA ALA A 144 25.29 36.60 -25.22
C ALA A 144 25.92 35.42 -24.45
N ALA A 145 26.87 35.70 -23.56
CA ALA A 145 27.46 34.67 -22.70
C ALA A 145 26.45 34.08 -21.70
N ALA A 146 25.62 34.93 -21.08
CA ALA A 146 24.55 34.49 -20.18
C ALA A 146 23.53 33.60 -20.90
N GLN A 147 23.09 33.98 -22.11
CA GLN A 147 22.16 33.18 -22.92
C GLN A 147 22.75 31.83 -23.33
N GLN A 148 24.05 31.78 -23.62
CA GLN A 148 24.74 30.52 -23.90
C GLN A 148 24.76 29.61 -22.65
N GLN A 149 25.00 30.19 -21.47
CA GLN A 149 24.96 29.46 -20.20
C GLN A 149 23.55 28.94 -19.88
N GLU A 150 22.52 29.78 -20.04
CA GLU A 150 21.11 29.40 -19.88
C GLU A 150 20.75 28.22 -20.79
N THR A 151 21.08 28.30 -22.07
CA THR A 151 20.83 27.22 -23.04
C THR A 151 21.50 25.91 -22.61
N GLY A 152 22.73 25.99 -22.07
CA GLY A 152 23.44 24.83 -21.54
C GLY A 152 22.78 24.25 -20.28
N ALA A 153 22.35 25.11 -19.36
CA ALA A 153 21.71 24.72 -18.12
C ALA A 153 20.34 24.08 -18.34
N VAL A 154 19.50 24.67 -19.21
CA VAL A 154 18.21 24.10 -19.60
C VAL A 154 18.38 22.73 -20.24
N ARG A 155 19.33 22.57 -21.17
CA ARG A 155 19.61 21.25 -21.77
C ARG A 155 20.02 20.21 -20.72
N ALA A 156 20.87 20.60 -19.76
CA ALA A 156 21.28 19.71 -18.68
C ALA A 156 20.10 19.33 -17.76
N ALA A 157 19.16 20.25 -17.51
CA ALA A 157 17.94 19.98 -16.79
C ALA A 157 17.04 18.98 -17.55
N ASP A 158 16.85 19.18 -18.85
CA ASP A 158 16.10 18.26 -19.71
C ASP A 158 16.72 16.86 -19.75
N GLU A 159 18.04 16.76 -19.88
CA GLU A 159 18.77 15.50 -19.88
C GLU A 159 18.63 14.76 -18.53
N ALA A 160 18.71 15.49 -17.40
CA ALA A 160 18.52 14.92 -16.07
C ALA A 160 17.07 14.45 -15.86
N ALA A 161 16.07 15.22 -16.30
CA ALA A 161 14.67 14.82 -16.25
C ALA A 161 14.41 13.56 -17.09
N ALA A 162 14.95 13.50 -18.31
CA ALA A 162 14.86 12.34 -19.18
C ALA A 162 15.51 11.09 -18.56
N ALA A 163 16.59 11.24 -17.78
CA ALA A 163 17.20 10.13 -17.06
C ALA A 163 16.29 9.60 -15.93
N VAL A 164 15.58 10.47 -15.21
CA VAL A 164 14.57 10.06 -14.21
C VAL A 164 13.42 9.32 -14.89
N ASP A 165 12.89 9.85 -16.00
CA ASP A 165 11.80 9.21 -16.73
C ASP A 165 12.22 7.86 -17.31
N ALA A 166 13.45 7.74 -17.84
CA ALA A 166 14.00 6.47 -18.32
C ALA A 166 14.11 5.43 -17.19
N ALA A 167 14.52 5.83 -15.99
CA ALA A 167 14.56 4.94 -14.83
C ALA A 167 13.16 4.48 -14.41
N LEU A 168 12.16 5.37 -14.44
CA LEU A 168 10.77 5.02 -14.13
C LEU A 168 10.11 4.16 -15.22
N ALA A 169 10.60 4.26 -16.46
CA ALA A 169 10.17 3.42 -17.58
C ALA A 169 10.85 2.04 -17.61
N ASP A 170 11.70 1.73 -16.62
CA ASP A 170 12.36 0.42 -16.53
C ASP A 170 11.30 -0.71 -16.42
N PRO A 171 11.35 -1.74 -17.29
CA PRO A 171 10.36 -2.81 -17.29
C PRO A 171 10.25 -3.57 -15.96
N ALA A 172 11.33 -3.68 -15.19
CA ALA A 172 11.31 -4.35 -13.89
C ALA A 172 10.55 -3.51 -12.85
N VAL A 173 10.69 -2.19 -12.87
CA VAL A 173 9.91 -1.27 -12.03
C VAL A 173 8.43 -1.36 -12.40
N ILE A 174 8.10 -1.27 -13.68
CA ILE A 174 6.72 -1.37 -14.17
C ILE A 174 6.08 -2.70 -13.73
N ALA A 175 6.79 -3.82 -13.92
CA ALA A 175 6.29 -5.14 -13.52
C ALA A 175 6.08 -5.24 -12.01
N ALA A 176 7.04 -4.76 -11.19
CA ALA A 176 6.91 -4.79 -9.74
C ALA A 176 5.75 -3.91 -9.23
N GLU A 177 5.56 -2.72 -9.82
CA GLU A 177 4.43 -1.86 -9.47
C GLU A 177 3.09 -2.46 -9.87
N GLN A 178 3.02 -3.15 -11.02
CA GLN A 178 1.82 -3.88 -11.42
C GLN A 178 1.51 -5.02 -10.44
N GLU A 179 2.50 -5.79 -10.01
CA GLU A 179 2.30 -6.82 -8.99
C GLU A 179 1.78 -6.23 -7.66
N LEU A 180 2.28 -5.05 -7.27
CA LEU A 180 1.79 -4.34 -6.10
C LEU A 180 0.33 -3.86 -6.27
N GLU A 181 -0.03 -3.35 -7.45
CA GLU A 181 -1.41 -2.98 -7.78
C GLU A 181 -2.34 -4.20 -7.75
N ASP A 182 -1.94 -5.32 -8.34
CA ASP A 182 -2.71 -6.57 -8.35
C ASP A 182 -2.90 -7.13 -6.92
N ALA A 183 -1.84 -7.11 -6.10
CA ALA A 183 -1.94 -7.52 -4.69
C ALA A 183 -2.87 -6.60 -3.88
N ALA A 184 -2.82 -5.29 -4.12
CA ALA A 184 -3.72 -4.33 -3.47
C ALA A 184 -5.18 -4.54 -3.89
N LEU A 185 -5.43 -4.80 -5.18
CA LEU A 185 -6.78 -5.12 -5.69
C LEU A 185 -7.32 -6.42 -5.10
N ALA A 186 -6.47 -7.42 -4.85
CA ALA A 186 -6.89 -8.64 -4.16
C ALA A 186 -7.37 -8.35 -2.72
N VAL A 187 -6.65 -7.50 -1.98
CA VAL A 187 -7.09 -7.06 -0.64
C VAL A 187 -8.40 -6.27 -0.72
N GLN A 188 -8.53 -5.35 -1.68
CA GLN A 188 -9.77 -4.60 -1.88
C GLN A 188 -10.94 -5.53 -2.22
N GLY A 189 -10.74 -6.50 -3.10
CA GLY A 189 -11.78 -7.47 -3.47
C GLY A 189 -12.21 -8.37 -2.31
N LEU A 190 -11.33 -8.64 -1.33
CA LEU A 190 -11.70 -9.29 -0.07
C LEU A 190 -12.51 -8.36 0.83
N LEU A 191 -12.10 -7.09 0.96
CA LEU A 191 -12.84 -6.09 1.72
C LEU A 191 -14.26 -5.85 1.18
N GLU A 192 -14.43 -5.85 -0.14
CA GLU A 192 -15.75 -5.71 -0.78
C GLU A 192 -16.67 -6.92 -0.54
N GLN A 193 -16.13 -8.10 -0.22
CA GLN A 193 -16.94 -9.27 0.18
C GLN A 193 -17.46 -9.13 1.60
N VAL A 194 -16.75 -8.37 2.46
CA VAL A 194 -17.18 -8.04 3.80
C VAL A 194 -18.16 -6.88 3.70
N ASN A 195 -19.44 -7.21 3.58
CA ASN A 195 -20.52 -6.24 3.48
C ASN A 195 -20.83 -5.63 4.86
N VAL A 196 -19.83 -5.00 5.47
CA VAL A 196 -19.97 -4.28 6.73
C VAL A 196 -20.39 -2.86 6.39
N ASP A 197 -21.70 -2.66 6.39
CA ASP A 197 -22.26 -1.30 6.45
C ASP A 197 -22.08 -0.72 7.87
N GLU A 198 -22.36 0.58 8.01
CA GLU A 198 -22.23 1.30 9.28
C GLU A 198 -23.06 0.64 10.40
N ALA A 199 -24.24 0.09 10.08
CA ALA A 199 -25.09 -0.57 11.07
C ALA A 199 -24.53 -1.92 11.52
N VAL A 200 -23.95 -2.70 10.60
CA VAL A 200 -23.23 -3.94 10.92
C VAL A 200 -21.99 -3.63 11.75
N ALA A 201 -21.26 -2.56 11.44
CA ALA A 201 -20.10 -2.13 12.23
C ALA A 201 -20.49 -1.78 13.67
N ASP A 202 -21.54 -0.98 13.85
CA ASP A 202 -22.07 -0.61 15.18
C ASP A 202 -22.56 -1.85 15.95
N GLN A 203 -23.22 -2.79 15.27
CA GLN A 203 -23.67 -4.04 15.87
C GLN A 203 -22.49 -4.91 16.32
N LEU A 204 -21.45 -5.06 15.49
CA LEU A 204 -20.24 -5.81 15.83
C LEU A 204 -19.49 -5.15 17.00
N LEU A 205 -19.41 -3.82 17.04
CA LEU A 205 -18.81 -3.08 18.14
C LEU A 205 -19.59 -3.30 19.45
N GLY A 206 -20.92 -3.20 19.41
CA GLY A 206 -21.76 -3.47 20.59
C GLY A 206 -21.66 -4.90 21.10
N LEU A 207 -21.57 -5.88 20.21
CA LEU A 207 -21.33 -7.29 20.58
C LEU A 207 -19.94 -7.49 21.19
N PHE A 208 -18.92 -6.79 20.67
CA PHE A 208 -17.58 -6.83 21.23
C PHE A 208 -17.51 -6.20 22.63
N GLU A 209 -18.16 -5.06 22.84
CA GLU A 209 -18.27 -4.43 24.15
C GLU A 209 -19.00 -5.34 25.16
N ALA A 210 -20.09 -5.99 24.73
CA ALA A 210 -20.81 -6.97 25.55
C ALA A 210 -19.94 -8.20 25.88
N PHE A 211 -19.14 -8.69 24.92
CA PHE A 211 -18.16 -9.75 25.13
C PHE A 211 -17.09 -9.34 26.15
N LEU A 212 -16.50 -8.14 26.02
CA LEU A 212 -15.54 -7.63 26.99
C LEU A 212 -16.16 -7.50 28.39
N ALA A 213 -17.38 -7.00 28.49
CA ALA A 213 -18.10 -6.88 29.76
C ALA A 213 -18.41 -8.25 30.41
N ALA A 214 -18.77 -9.25 29.60
CA ALA A 214 -19.03 -10.61 30.08
C ALA A 214 -17.74 -11.34 30.50
N CYS A 215 -16.62 -11.06 29.84
CA CYS A 215 -15.33 -11.69 30.13
C CYS A 215 -14.51 -10.94 31.19
N ASP A 216 -14.75 -9.66 31.47
CA ASP A 216 -14.11 -8.96 32.59
C ASP A 216 -14.83 -9.22 33.93
N ALA A 217 -14.71 -10.46 34.41
CA ALA A 217 -15.24 -10.89 35.71
C ALA A 217 -14.61 -10.16 36.92
N SER A 218 -13.61 -9.30 36.69
CA SER A 218 -12.99 -8.43 37.69
C SER A 218 -13.70 -7.08 37.84
N ALA A 219 -14.48 -6.65 36.84
CA ALA A 219 -15.26 -5.40 36.85
C ALA A 219 -16.65 -5.60 37.50
N ILE A 220 -16.72 -6.35 38.60
CA ILE A 220 -17.98 -6.58 39.32
C ILE A 220 -18.36 -5.32 40.11
N GLY A 221 -19.34 -4.62 39.56
CA GLY A 221 -20.11 -3.57 40.22
C GLY A 221 -21.31 -3.07 39.40
N THR A 222 -21.51 -3.56 38.17
CA THR A 222 -22.66 -3.18 37.34
C THR A 222 -23.68 -4.31 37.30
N ASP A 223 -24.95 -3.93 37.46
CA ASP A 223 -26.09 -4.85 37.41
C ASP A 223 -26.15 -5.58 36.05
N PRO A 224 -26.56 -6.86 36.01
CA PRO A 224 -26.62 -7.64 34.79
C PRO A 224 -27.52 -6.97 33.75
N VAL A 225 -26.96 -6.67 32.58
CA VAL A 225 -27.73 -6.18 31.43
C VAL A 225 -28.63 -7.33 30.96
N PRO A 226 -29.95 -7.10 30.83
CA PRO A 226 -30.86 -8.13 30.35
C PRO A 226 -30.49 -8.57 28.92
N PRO A 227 -30.68 -9.86 28.58
CA PRO A 227 -30.29 -10.41 27.29
C PRO A 227 -30.90 -9.60 26.14
N VAL A 228 -30.06 -9.13 25.23
CA VAL A 228 -30.49 -8.47 24.00
C VAL A 228 -31.15 -9.53 23.13
N VAL A 229 -32.48 -9.45 23.02
CA VAL A 229 -33.26 -10.31 22.12
C VAL A 229 -33.02 -9.78 20.70
N VAL A 230 -32.11 -10.43 19.98
CA VAL A 230 -31.93 -10.17 18.55
C VAL A 230 -33.22 -10.58 17.82
N PRO A 231 -33.82 -9.71 16.99
CA PRO A 231 -34.99 -10.07 16.19
C PRO A 231 -34.65 -11.28 15.31
N VAL A 232 -35.45 -12.34 15.42
CA VAL A 232 -35.39 -13.51 14.54
C VAL A 232 -35.56 -13.02 13.10
N PRO A 233 -34.66 -13.35 12.15
CA PRO A 233 -34.83 -12.97 10.76
C PRO A 233 -36.15 -13.54 10.23
N VAL A 234 -36.99 -12.64 9.71
CA VAL A 234 -38.25 -12.99 9.07
C VAL A 234 -37.92 -13.85 7.85
N PRO A 235 -38.51 -15.03 7.68
CA PRO A 235 -38.25 -15.88 6.52
C PRO A 235 -38.66 -15.12 5.24
N VAL A 236 -37.67 -14.76 4.43
CA VAL A 236 -37.90 -14.29 3.07
C VAL A 236 -38.42 -15.46 2.23
N THR A 237 -39.68 -15.35 1.82
CA THR A 237 -40.31 -16.26 0.86
C THR A 237 -39.50 -16.26 -0.44
N PRO A 238 -39.03 -17.42 -0.94
CA PRO A 238 -38.27 -17.46 -2.18
C PRO A 238 -39.16 -17.07 -3.36
N GLU A 239 -38.80 -15.99 -4.05
CA GLU A 239 -39.39 -15.59 -5.31
C GLU A 239 -38.94 -16.57 -6.41
N VAL A 240 -39.91 -17.21 -7.06
CA VAL A 240 -39.70 -18.22 -8.10
C VAL A 240 -39.31 -17.51 -9.39
N ILE A 241 -38.04 -17.59 -9.76
CA ILE A 241 -37.55 -17.19 -11.09
C ILE A 241 -37.92 -18.30 -12.09
N PRO A 242 -38.64 -18.02 -13.19
CA PRO A 242 -38.92 -19.02 -14.23
C PRO A 242 -37.67 -19.29 -15.08
N ALA A 243 -37.37 -20.57 -15.27
CA ALA A 243 -36.28 -21.07 -16.10
C ALA A 243 -36.53 -20.80 -17.61
N PRO A 244 -35.54 -20.27 -18.37
CA PRO A 244 -35.56 -20.33 -19.82
C PRO A 244 -34.96 -21.66 -20.31
N GLY A 245 -35.68 -22.33 -21.20
CA GLY A 245 -35.35 -23.63 -21.76
C GLY A 245 -34.09 -23.67 -22.64
N ALA A 246 -33.52 -24.87 -22.72
CA ALA A 246 -32.48 -25.27 -23.66
C ALA A 246 -33.02 -25.37 -25.12
N PRO A 247 -32.12 -25.46 -26.13
CA PRO A 247 -31.89 -26.81 -26.67
C PRO A 247 -30.43 -27.15 -27.04
N VAL A 248 -30.04 -28.34 -26.55
CA VAL A 248 -29.27 -29.45 -27.14
C VAL A 248 -28.65 -29.31 -28.54
N VAL A 249 -27.34 -29.59 -28.65
CA VAL A 249 -26.68 -30.28 -29.80
C VAL A 249 -25.52 -31.18 -29.30
N PRO A 250 -25.48 -32.48 -29.65
CA PRO A 250 -24.24 -33.28 -29.74
C PRO A 250 -24.14 -34.00 -31.12
N PRO A 251 -23.16 -34.88 -31.42
CA PRO A 251 -21.84 -35.13 -30.84
C PRO A 251 -20.69 -35.12 -31.88
N GLY A 252 -19.43 -35.18 -31.43
CA GLY A 252 -18.28 -35.51 -32.28
C GLY A 252 -16.99 -35.75 -31.50
N ALA A 253 -16.65 -37.02 -31.27
CA ALA A 253 -15.34 -37.53 -30.85
C ALA A 253 -14.85 -38.51 -31.95
N PRO A 254 -13.67 -39.19 -31.86
CA PRO A 254 -12.43 -38.97 -31.09
C PRO A 254 -11.16 -39.08 -31.97
N VAL A 255 -9.97 -38.67 -31.49
CA VAL A 255 -8.70 -39.37 -31.81
C VAL A 255 -7.69 -39.25 -30.65
N ALA A 256 -7.20 -40.40 -30.20
CA ALA A 256 -5.97 -40.62 -29.43
C ALA A 256 -5.13 -41.67 -30.23
N PRO A 257 -3.95 -42.18 -29.79
CA PRO A 257 -2.93 -41.70 -28.85
C PRO A 257 -1.50 -41.74 -29.46
N ALA A 258 -0.47 -41.33 -28.71
CA ALA A 258 0.91 -41.78 -28.93
C ALA A 258 1.57 -42.15 -27.59
N LEU A 259 2.31 -43.26 -27.65
CA LEU A 259 2.76 -44.17 -26.59
C LEU A 259 4.26 -43.98 -26.27
N VAL A 260 4.60 -43.95 -24.96
CA VAL A 260 5.73 -44.53 -24.15
C VAL A 260 7.18 -44.60 -24.73
N PRO A 261 8.26 -45.06 -24.03
CA PRO A 261 8.50 -45.54 -22.64
C PRO A 261 9.77 -44.91 -21.98
N ALA A 262 10.38 -45.29 -20.85
CA ALA A 262 10.23 -46.30 -19.79
C ALA A 262 11.09 -45.85 -18.57
N ALA A 263 10.73 -46.36 -17.40
CA ALA A 263 11.46 -46.25 -16.14
C ALA A 263 12.60 -47.28 -15.98
N THR A 264 13.44 -47.12 -14.94
CA THR A 264 13.98 -48.14 -14.00
C THR A 264 15.11 -47.53 -13.14
N PRO A 265 15.59 -48.13 -12.03
CA PRO A 265 14.88 -48.75 -10.90
C PRO A 265 15.40 -48.28 -9.52
N VAL A 266 14.66 -48.66 -8.47
CA VAL A 266 14.94 -48.49 -7.03
C VAL A 266 15.94 -49.54 -6.51
N ALA A 267 16.77 -49.18 -5.51
CA ALA A 267 17.38 -50.11 -4.54
C ALA A 267 17.68 -49.38 -3.19
N PRO A 268 17.79 -50.10 -2.05
CA PRO A 268 17.10 -49.71 -0.82
C PRO A 268 17.98 -49.35 0.41
N MET A 269 17.31 -48.71 1.39
CA MET A 269 17.46 -48.74 2.86
C MET A 269 18.84 -48.64 3.53
N ALA A 270 18.94 -47.68 4.45
CA ALA A 270 19.44 -47.92 5.80
C ALA A 270 18.75 -46.96 6.82
N PRO A 271 18.23 -47.46 7.96
CA PRO A 271 17.68 -46.61 9.02
C PRO A 271 18.79 -46.10 9.94
N ALA A 272 18.67 -44.84 10.39
CA ALA A 272 19.54 -44.26 11.40
C ALA A 272 18.69 -43.78 12.61
N PRO A 273 19.26 -43.82 13.82
CA PRO A 273 18.54 -44.20 15.04
C PRO A 273 17.72 -43.10 15.70
N VAL A 274 16.59 -43.53 16.27
CA VAL A 274 15.82 -42.80 17.27
C VAL A 274 16.66 -42.65 18.55
N ALA A 275 17.04 -41.42 18.87
CA ALA A 275 17.58 -41.08 20.18
C ALA A 275 16.40 -40.76 21.12
N THR A 276 16.08 -41.71 21.99
CA THR A 276 15.15 -41.54 23.11
C THR A 276 15.85 -40.71 24.20
N ASN A 277 15.51 -39.43 24.33
CA ASN A 277 15.83 -38.67 25.54
C ASN A 277 14.91 -39.15 26.67
N ARG A 278 15.39 -40.13 27.43
CA ARG A 278 14.86 -40.48 28.75
C ARG A 278 15.33 -39.44 29.76
N GLY A 279 14.45 -38.51 30.09
CA GLY A 279 14.56 -37.71 31.30
C GLY A 279 14.37 -36.22 31.06
N LEU A 280 13.12 -35.76 31.08
CA LEU A 280 12.71 -34.62 31.89
C LEU A 280 11.18 -34.49 31.85
N ASN A 281 10.59 -34.59 33.04
CA ASN A 281 9.28 -34.10 33.45
C ASN A 281 8.08 -34.29 32.52
N VAL A 282 7.25 -35.24 32.97
CA VAL A 282 5.79 -35.20 32.93
C VAL A 282 5.30 -33.79 33.29
N GLN A 283 5.08 -32.95 32.28
CA GLN A 283 4.02 -31.95 32.35
C GLN A 283 2.85 -32.51 31.56
N THR A 284 1.89 -32.94 32.35
CA THR A 284 0.51 -33.23 31.99
C THR A 284 -0.01 -32.19 31.01
N ALA A 285 -0.64 -32.69 29.96
CA ALA A 285 -1.42 -31.96 28.97
C ALA A 285 -2.14 -30.71 29.53
N ALA A 286 -1.76 -29.54 29.01
CA ALA A 286 -2.77 -28.60 28.56
C ALA A 286 -2.87 -28.84 27.05
N ALA A 287 -4.03 -29.33 26.59
CA ALA A 287 -4.37 -29.19 25.19
C ALA A 287 -4.26 -27.69 24.84
N PRO A 288 -3.68 -27.29 23.70
CA PRO A 288 -3.95 -25.96 23.19
C PRO A 288 -5.44 -25.93 22.89
N GLU A 289 -6.25 -25.35 23.79
CA GLU A 289 -7.60 -24.97 23.42
C GLU A 289 -7.47 -23.97 22.27
N GLU A 290 -8.07 -24.33 21.13
CA GLU A 290 -8.28 -23.50 19.96
C GLU A 290 -9.15 -22.29 20.36
N SER A 291 -8.56 -21.30 21.01
CA SER A 291 -9.23 -20.06 21.44
C SER A 291 -8.44 -18.82 21.01
N THR A 292 -7.70 -18.91 19.91
CA THR A 292 -6.98 -17.78 19.29
C THR A 292 -7.83 -17.01 18.27
N ALA A 293 -9.02 -17.48 17.92
CA ALA A 293 -9.84 -16.95 16.83
C ALA A 293 -10.37 -15.50 17.00
N PRO A 294 -10.93 -15.07 18.14
CA PRO A 294 -11.65 -13.79 18.20
C PRO A 294 -10.71 -12.58 18.25
N ALA A 295 -9.55 -12.70 18.93
CA ALA A 295 -8.56 -11.63 19.00
C ALA A 295 -7.80 -11.44 17.66
N LEU A 296 -7.53 -12.52 16.93
CA LEU A 296 -6.89 -12.45 15.60
C LEU A 296 -7.82 -11.86 14.54
N ALA A 297 -9.12 -12.17 14.57
CA ALA A 297 -10.11 -11.60 13.64
C ALA A 297 -10.25 -10.07 13.79
N LEU A 298 -10.16 -9.56 15.03
CA LEU A 298 -10.28 -8.13 15.33
C LEU A 298 -9.01 -7.35 14.93
N ILE A 299 -7.84 -7.96 15.15
CA ILE A 299 -6.55 -7.44 14.67
C ILE A 299 -6.50 -7.44 13.14
N ALA A 300 -6.99 -8.51 12.48
CA ALA A 300 -7.09 -8.58 11.03
C ALA A 300 -8.06 -7.53 10.46
N GLY A 301 -9.21 -7.28 11.11
CA GLY A 301 -10.15 -6.24 10.72
C GLY A 301 -9.57 -4.82 10.83
N LEU A 302 -8.86 -4.52 11.92
CA LEU A 302 -8.19 -3.22 12.11
C LEU A 302 -7.00 -3.03 11.17
N LEU A 303 -6.25 -4.10 10.85
CA LEU A 303 -5.17 -4.07 9.85
C LEU A 303 -5.71 -3.88 8.42
N ALA A 304 -6.84 -4.50 8.08
CA ALA A 304 -7.44 -4.38 6.76
C ALA A 304 -7.92 -2.94 6.50
N VAL A 305 -8.54 -2.29 7.49
CA VAL A 305 -9.02 -0.91 7.36
C VAL A 305 -7.87 0.11 7.44
N GLY A 306 -6.86 -0.15 8.27
CA GLY A 306 -5.73 0.78 8.47
C GLY A 306 -4.67 0.76 7.36
N VAL A 307 -4.49 -0.37 6.67
CA VAL A 307 -3.42 -0.52 5.67
C VAL A 307 -3.95 -0.52 4.23
N ALA A 308 -5.08 -1.17 3.93
CA ALA A 308 -5.49 -1.38 2.54
C ALA A 308 -6.04 -0.12 1.85
N VAL A 309 -6.78 0.71 2.58
CA VAL A 309 -7.40 1.93 2.04
C VAL A 309 -6.37 2.92 1.49
N PRO A 310 -5.27 3.22 2.21
CA PRO A 310 -4.23 4.05 1.64
C PRO A 310 -3.51 3.39 0.43
N VAL A 311 -3.44 2.04 0.31
CA VAL A 311 -2.66 1.35 -0.78
C VAL A 311 -3.34 1.58 -2.09
N ALA A 312 -4.64 1.29 -2.11
CA ALA A 312 -5.47 1.52 -3.26
C ALA A 312 -5.50 3.01 -3.67
N THR A 313 -5.53 3.94 -2.71
CA THR A 313 -5.55 5.39 -3.05
C THR A 313 -4.22 5.91 -3.56
N ALA A 314 -3.08 5.46 -3.03
CA ALA A 314 -1.76 5.88 -3.52
C ALA A 314 -1.46 5.30 -4.90
N ALA A 315 -1.80 4.02 -5.14
CA ALA A 315 -1.69 3.41 -6.46
C ALA A 315 -2.54 4.17 -7.49
N ARG A 316 -3.78 4.52 -7.12
CA ARG A 316 -4.69 5.31 -7.97
C ARG A 316 -4.17 6.72 -8.26
N MET A 317 -3.58 7.41 -7.27
CA MET A 317 -2.98 8.74 -7.45
C MET A 317 -1.75 8.69 -8.37
N ARG A 318 -0.88 7.68 -8.23
CA ARG A 318 0.25 7.45 -9.15
C ARG A 318 -0.22 7.17 -10.58
N ARG A 319 -1.36 6.49 -10.76
CA ARG A 319 -1.99 6.28 -12.07
C ARG A 319 -2.48 7.58 -12.70
N LEU A 320 -3.10 8.46 -11.91
CA LEU A 320 -3.58 9.76 -12.38
C LEU A 320 -2.41 10.69 -12.74
N GLU A 321 -1.33 10.69 -11.98
CA GLU A 321 -0.11 11.44 -12.30
C GLU A 321 0.53 10.96 -13.61
N ARG A 322 0.53 9.66 -13.89
CA ARG A 322 1.00 9.12 -15.18
C ARG A 322 0.07 9.42 -16.35
N ALA A 323 -1.24 9.51 -16.12
CA ALA A 323 -2.22 9.82 -17.17
C ALA A 323 -2.30 11.31 -17.53
N GLN A 324 -1.71 12.18 -16.70
CA GLN A 324 -1.66 13.63 -16.90
C GLN A 324 -0.32 14.13 -17.47
N ARG A 325 0.68 13.25 -17.56
CA ARG A 325 1.93 13.47 -18.31
C ARG A 325 1.77 12.91 -19.73
#